data_AF-A0A6H9KX88-F1
#
_entry.id   AF-A0A6H9KX88-F1
#
_cell.length_a   1.000
_cell.length_b   1.000
_cell.length_c   1.000
_cell.angle_alpha   90.00
_cell.angle_beta   90.00
_cell.angle_gamma   90.00
#
_symmetry.space_group_name_H-M   'P 1'
#
loop_
_entity.id
_entity.type
_entity.pdbx_description
1 polymer ?
#
loop_
_entity_poly.entity_id
_entity_poly.type
_entity_poly.pdbx_seq_one_letter_code
_entity_poly.pdbx_strand_id
1 'polypeptide(L)'
;MKKYPNYKDSGVEWLGEIPEHWEAKKLKFSDLVIMGQSPDSKDYNTEKKGFPFLQGNADFQEVFPSPRIWCENVRKMANENDILLSVRAPIGAVNIANEIYGIGRGLSAIRSKNSFQNIFIT
;
A
#
# COMPACT_ATOMS: atom_id res chain seq x y z
N MET A 1 -24.70 8.69 11.59
CA MET A 1 -24.09 7.34 11.62
C MET A 1 -24.87 6.47 12.60
N LYS A 2 -25.25 5.24 12.23
CA LYS A 2 -25.93 4.30 13.14
C LYS A 2 -24.89 3.66 14.07
N LYS A 3 -25.17 3.61 15.38
CA LYS A 3 -24.33 2.91 16.36
C LYS A 3 -24.54 1.40 16.23
N TYR A 4 -23.49 0.63 16.51
CA TYR A 4 -23.61 -0.83 16.62
C TYR A 4 -24.35 -1.20 17.92
N PRO A 5 -25.06 -2.33 17.95
CA PRO A 5 -25.85 -2.73 19.12
C PRO A 5 -24.97 -3.04 20.34
N ASN A 6 -23.81 -3.69 20.12
CA ASN A 6 -22.90 -4.12 21.17
C ASN A 6 -21.44 -3.84 20.80
N TYR A 7 -20.62 -3.69 21.84
CA TYR A 7 -19.18 -3.43 21.77
C TYR A 7 -18.43 -4.37 22.72
N LYS A 8 -17.15 -4.60 22.44
CA LYS A 8 -16.22 -5.34 23.29
C LYS A 8 -14.89 -4.60 23.37
N ASP A 9 -14.12 -4.83 24.43
CA ASP A 9 -12.75 -4.34 24.52
C ASP A 9 -11.88 -4.94 23.41
N SER A 10 -11.09 -4.10 22.73
CA SER A 10 -10.24 -4.55 21.62
C SER A 10 -8.96 -5.27 22.06
N GLY A 11 -8.59 -5.18 23.35
CA GLY A 11 -7.29 -5.59 23.86
C GLY A 11 -6.12 -4.70 23.42
N VAL A 12 -6.40 -3.55 22.80
CA VAL A 12 -5.41 -2.57 22.31
C VAL A 12 -5.66 -1.21 22.97
N GLU A 13 -4.73 -0.79 23.84
CA GLU A 13 -4.87 0.39 24.71
C GLU A 13 -5.34 1.66 23.99
N TRP A 14 -4.78 1.97 22.83
CA TRP A 14 -5.11 3.18 22.08
C TRP A 14 -6.40 3.10 21.26
N LEU A 15 -6.96 1.90 21.06
CA LEU A 15 -8.12 1.65 20.21
C LEU A 15 -9.44 1.60 21.01
N GLY A 16 -9.38 1.19 22.28
CA GLY A 16 -10.55 1.12 23.17
C GLY A 16 -11.54 0.03 22.77
N GLU A 17 -12.84 0.35 22.78
CA GLU A 17 -13.91 -0.59 22.44
C GLU A 17 -14.18 -0.65 20.93
N ILE A 18 -14.42 -1.85 20.42
CA ILE A 18 -14.77 -2.13 19.01
C ILE A 18 -16.11 -2.88 18.94
N PRO A 19 -16.83 -2.85 17.80
CA PRO A 19 -18.06 -3.61 17.65
C PRO A 19 -17.86 -5.09 17.96
N GLU A 20 -18.82 -5.73 18.61
CA GLU A 20 -18.65 -7.09 19.15
C GLU A 20 -18.26 -8.14 18.08
N HIS A 21 -18.71 -7.94 16.84
CA HIS A 21 -18.42 -8.80 15.69
C HIS A 21 -17.08 -8.50 14.98
N TRP A 22 -16.36 -7.43 15.35
CA TRP A 22 -15.04 -7.10 14.79
C TRP A 22 -13.93 -7.92 15.46
N GLU A 23 -12.83 -8.13 14.75
CA GLU A 23 -11.66 -8.84 15.28
C GLU A 23 -10.39 -8.01 15.04
N ALA A 24 -9.69 -7.64 16.12
CA ALA A 24 -8.43 -6.91 16.02
C ALA A 24 -7.28 -7.90 15.70
N LYS A 25 -6.60 -7.69 14.56
CA LYS A 25 -5.45 -8.51 14.12
C LYS A 25 -4.25 -7.65 13.77
N LYS A 26 -3.05 -8.23 13.92
CA LYS A 26 -1.82 -7.64 13.38
C LYS A 26 -1.76 -7.88 11.87
N LEU A 27 -1.48 -6.83 11.09
CA LEU A 27 -1.40 -6.84 9.62
C LEU A 27 -0.58 -8.01 9.05
N LYS A 28 0.55 -8.35 9.69
CA LYS A 28 1.43 -9.45 9.25
C LYS A 28 0.75 -10.83 9.18
N PHE A 29 -0.38 -11.01 9.86
CA PHE A 29 -1.14 -12.27 9.86
C PHE A 29 -2.20 -12.32 8.75
N SER A 30 -2.73 -11.18 8.31
CA SER A 30 -3.75 -11.08 7.25
C SER A 30 -3.17 -10.77 5.87
N ASP A 31 -2.05 -10.03 5.83
CA ASP A 31 -1.56 -9.42 4.60
C ASP A 31 -0.06 -9.69 4.40
N LEU A 32 0.39 -9.52 3.16
CA LEU A 32 1.78 -9.51 2.76
C LEU A 32 2.23 -8.06 2.60
N VAL A 33 3.28 -7.66 3.31
CA VAL A 33 3.90 -6.34 3.16
C VAL A 33 5.19 -6.47 2.35
N ILE A 34 5.24 -5.78 1.21
CA ILE A 34 6.36 -5.77 0.28
C ILE A 34 7.04 -4.41 0.40
N MET A 35 8.23 -4.38 0.99
CA MET A 35 9.03 -3.16 1.10
C MET A 35 9.74 -2.88 -0.23
N GLY A 36 9.60 -1.65 -0.73
CA GLY A 36 10.18 -1.24 -2.00
C GLY A 36 11.71 -1.13 -1.97
N GLN A 37 12.31 -1.18 -3.14
CA GLN A 37 13.76 -1.10 -3.34
C GLN A 37 14.05 -0.30 -4.61
N SER A 38 14.95 0.68 -4.50
CA SER A 38 15.39 1.44 -5.67
C SER A 38 16.44 0.67 -6.47
N PRO A 39 16.27 0.54 -7.79
CA PRO A 39 17.35 0.27 -8.74
C PRO A 39 18.42 1.39 -8.75
N ASP A 40 19.51 1.15 -9.49
CA ASP A 40 20.49 2.19 -9.76
C ASP A 40 19.89 3.28 -10.64
N SER A 41 20.38 4.52 -10.53
CA SER A 41 19.85 5.66 -11.31
C SER A 41 19.92 5.48 -12.82
N LYS A 42 20.88 4.68 -13.30
CA LYS A 42 21.05 4.32 -14.72
C LYS A 42 19.94 3.44 -15.27
N ASP A 43 19.20 2.74 -14.40
CA ASP A 43 18.20 1.76 -14.82
C ASP A 43 16.81 2.40 -15.05
N TYR A 44 16.67 3.70 -14.81
CA TYR A 44 15.44 4.45 -15.06
C TYR A 44 15.40 5.03 -16.47
N ASN A 45 14.22 5.05 -17.07
CA ASN A 45 13.98 5.69 -18.36
C ASN A 45 12.63 6.44 -18.37
N THR A 46 12.51 7.40 -19.29
CA THR A 46 11.24 8.12 -19.58
C THR A 46 10.59 7.66 -20.88
N GLU A 47 11.21 6.70 -21.58
CA GLU A 47 10.73 6.10 -22.84
C GLU A 47 9.65 5.04 -22.62
N LYS A 48 9.22 4.84 -21.37
CA LYS A 48 8.24 3.84 -20.96
C LYS A 48 8.65 2.39 -21.23
N LYS A 49 9.96 2.10 -21.17
CA LYS A 49 10.50 0.74 -21.30
C LYS A 49 10.43 0.01 -19.97
N GLY A 50 9.83 -1.18 -19.98
CA GLY A 50 9.65 -2.02 -18.78
C GLY A 50 8.40 -1.65 -17.99
N PHE A 51 8.51 -1.62 -16.67
CA PHE A 51 7.38 -1.36 -15.78
C PHE A 51 7.38 0.09 -15.29
N PRO A 52 6.21 0.72 -15.09
CA PRO A 52 6.12 2.01 -14.43
C PRO A 52 6.69 1.91 -13.01
N PHE A 53 7.47 2.91 -12.60
CA PHE A 53 8.20 2.89 -11.34
C PHE A 53 7.79 4.05 -10.43
N LEU A 54 7.38 3.72 -9.21
CA LEU A 54 6.98 4.67 -8.17
C LEU A 54 8.13 4.84 -7.18
N GLN A 55 8.70 6.03 -7.11
CA GLN A 55 9.84 6.33 -6.26
C GLN A 55 9.43 6.71 -4.84
N GLY A 56 8.26 7.33 -4.68
CA GLY A 56 7.74 7.83 -3.42
C GLY A 56 6.32 8.40 -3.53
N ASN A 57 5.86 9.03 -2.46
CA ASN A 57 4.53 9.64 -2.39
C ASN A 57 4.33 10.79 -3.40
N ALA A 58 5.40 11.38 -3.93
CA ALA A 58 5.30 12.38 -5.00
C ALA A 58 4.69 11.82 -6.30
N ASP A 59 4.59 10.49 -6.42
CA ASP A 59 3.93 9.82 -7.53
C ASP A 59 2.44 9.53 -7.23
N PHE A 60 1.97 9.78 -6.01
CA PHE A 60 0.57 9.55 -5.63
C PHE A 60 -0.31 10.72 -6.09
N GLN A 61 -1.48 10.39 -6.64
CA GLN A 61 -2.58 11.33 -6.84
C GLN A 61 -3.68 11.06 -5.79
N GLU A 62 -4.92 11.46 -6.08
CA GLU A 62 -6.05 11.27 -5.18
C GLU A 62 -6.35 9.79 -4.91
N VAL A 63 -6.34 8.94 -5.95
CA VAL A 63 -6.73 7.51 -5.83
C VAL A 63 -5.68 6.57 -6.40
N PHE A 64 -5.16 6.90 -7.58
CA PHE A 64 -4.19 6.08 -8.32
C PHE A 64 -2.88 6.85 -8.52
N PRO A 65 -1.73 6.16 -8.64
CA PRO A 65 -0.46 6.85 -8.83
C PRO A 65 -0.31 7.30 -10.29
N SER A 66 0.55 8.29 -10.52
CA SER A 66 0.95 8.75 -11.85
C SER A 66 2.47 8.62 -11.98
N PRO A 67 2.97 7.51 -12.57
CA PRO A 67 4.40 7.28 -12.69
C PRO A 67 5.03 8.30 -13.67
N ARG A 68 6.19 8.84 -13.29
CA ARG A 68 7.00 9.71 -14.17
C ARG A 68 8.15 8.98 -14.85
N ILE A 69 8.48 7.77 -14.38
CA ILE A 69 9.65 6.98 -14.81
C ILE A 69 9.29 5.50 -14.93
N TRP A 70 10.07 4.79 -15.72
CA TRP A 70 9.97 3.35 -15.95
C TRP A 70 11.31 2.66 -15.70
N CYS A 71 11.27 1.35 -15.43
CA CYS A 71 12.44 0.52 -15.22
C CYS A 71 12.21 -0.90 -15.76
N GLU A 72 13.16 -1.41 -16.53
CA GLU A 72 13.12 -2.79 -17.05
C GLU A 72 13.51 -3.82 -15.98
N ASN A 73 14.37 -3.43 -15.03
CA ASN A 73 14.93 -4.32 -14.00
C ASN A 73 14.39 -3.99 -12.60
N VAL A 74 13.13 -4.33 -12.37
CA VAL A 74 12.45 -4.09 -11.08
C VAL A 74 12.62 -5.26 -10.13
N ARG A 75 13.06 -5.01 -8.89
CA ARG A 75 13.25 -6.04 -7.85
C ARG A 75 12.04 -6.24 -6.93
N LYS A 76 11.24 -5.20 -6.74
CA LYS A 76 10.09 -5.18 -5.83
C LYS A 76 8.90 -4.58 -6.57
N MET A 77 7.82 -5.34 -6.60
CA MET A 77 6.65 -5.02 -7.41
C MET A 77 5.40 -4.95 -6.53
N ALA A 78 4.55 -3.98 -6.84
CA ALA A 78 3.15 -3.94 -6.43
C ALA A 78 2.31 -4.49 -7.59
N ASN A 79 1.33 -5.33 -7.28
CA ASN A 79 0.35 -5.81 -8.25
C ASN A 79 -0.84 -4.86 -8.29
N GLU A 80 -1.64 -4.99 -9.34
CA GLU A 80 -2.96 -4.36 -9.39
C GLU A 80 -3.77 -4.71 -8.12
N ASN A 81 -4.44 -3.69 -7.59
CA ASN A 81 -5.19 -3.64 -6.33
C ASN A 81 -4.36 -3.66 -5.05
N ASP A 82 -3.02 -3.79 -5.09
CA ASP A 82 -2.23 -3.62 -3.88
C ASP A 82 -2.41 -2.19 -3.32
N ILE A 83 -2.45 -2.08 -1.99
CA ILE A 83 -2.43 -0.80 -1.31
C ILE A 83 -0.99 -0.31 -1.24
N LEU A 84 -0.75 0.89 -1.75
CA LEU A 84 0.54 1.55 -1.71
C LEU A 84 0.60 2.46 -0.49
N LEU A 85 1.61 2.26 0.36
CA LEU A 85 1.81 3.06 1.56
C LEU A 85 3.15 3.79 1.49
N SER A 86 3.13 5.10 1.73
CA SER A 86 4.34 5.89 1.91
C SER A 86 4.99 5.58 3.25
N VAL A 87 6.22 5.06 3.22
CA VAL A 87 7.03 4.74 4.41
C VAL A 87 8.12 5.78 4.67
N ARG A 88 8.12 6.88 3.91
CA ARG A 88 9.02 8.03 4.09
C ARG A 88 8.25 9.33 4.05
N ALA A 89 8.84 10.39 4.60
CA ALA A 89 8.18 11.68 4.76
C ALA A 89 7.61 12.21 3.43
N PRO A 90 6.32 12.61 3.39
CA PRO A 90 5.29 12.42 4.42
C PRO A 90 4.86 10.94 4.56
N ILE A 91 4.99 10.42 5.79
CA ILE A 91 4.68 9.03 6.13
C ILE A 91 3.16 8.88 6.22
N GLY A 92 2.64 7.74 5.75
CA GLY A 92 1.23 7.39 5.93
C GLY A 92 0.32 7.81 4.79
N ALA A 93 0.84 8.47 3.74
CA ALA A 93 0.08 8.65 2.51
C ALA A 93 -0.25 7.28 1.89
N VAL A 94 -1.49 7.10 1.42
CA VAL A 94 -1.99 5.85 0.85
C VAL A 94 -2.47 6.08 -0.58
N ASN A 95 -2.32 5.06 -1.42
CA ASN A 95 -2.81 5.05 -2.79
C ASN A 95 -3.13 3.61 -3.23
N ILE A 96 -3.79 3.41 -4.37
CA ILE A 96 -4.16 2.08 -4.87
C ILE A 96 -3.42 1.82 -6.18
N ALA A 97 -2.75 0.67 -6.30
CA ALA A 97 -2.16 0.27 -7.57
C ALA A 97 -3.27 -0.14 -8.57
N ASN A 98 -3.41 0.60 -9.67
CA ASN A 98 -4.34 0.27 -10.77
C ASN A 98 -3.69 -0.54 -11.91
N GLU A 99 -2.41 -0.85 -11.79
CA GLU A 99 -1.64 -1.71 -12.69
C GLU A 99 -0.43 -2.24 -11.91
N ILE A 100 0.46 -2.98 -12.58
CA ILE A 100 1.68 -3.48 -11.97
C ILE A 100 2.73 -2.37 -11.92
N TYR A 101 3.26 -2.09 -10.74
CA TYR A 101 4.28 -1.07 -10.53
C TYR A 101 5.56 -1.65 -9.93
N GLY A 102 6.70 -1.12 -10.36
CA GLY A 102 7.91 -1.18 -9.53
C GLY A 102 7.84 -0.16 -8.40
N ILE A 103 8.26 -0.56 -7.20
CA ILE A 103 8.21 0.31 -6.02
C ILE A 103 9.59 0.57 -5.43
N GLY A 104 9.89 1.85 -5.25
CA GLY A 104 11.11 2.35 -4.63
C GLY A 104 11.06 2.28 -3.12
N ARG A 105 12.24 2.49 -2.52
CA ARG A 105 12.48 2.44 -1.06
C ARG A 105 11.65 3.42 -0.20
N GLY A 106 10.95 4.36 -0.84
CA GLY A 106 10.02 5.27 -0.17
C GLY A 106 8.61 4.71 0.03
N LEU A 107 8.30 3.57 -0.58
CA LEU A 107 6.98 2.96 -0.60
C LEU A 107 7.02 1.51 -0.10
N SER A 108 5.86 1.04 0.35
CA SER A 108 5.55 -0.38 0.49
C SER A 108 4.24 -0.71 -0.23
N ALA A 109 4.09 -1.96 -0.64
CA ALA A 109 2.82 -2.50 -1.10
C ALA A 109 2.26 -3.46 -0.03
N ILE A 110 0.98 -3.33 0.27
CA ILE A 110 0.24 -4.21 1.17
C ILE A 110 -0.73 -5.00 0.31
N ARG A 111 -0.55 -6.32 0.30
CA ARG A 111 -1.35 -7.26 -0.47
C ARG A 111 -2.13 -8.16 0.45
N SER A 112 -3.46 -8.14 0.34
CA SER A 112 -4.27 -9.06 1.15
C SER A 112 -4.12 -10.50 0.69
N LYS A 113 -4.00 -11.41 1.65
CA LYS A 113 -3.92 -12.87 1.38
C LYS A 113 -5.29 -13.47 1.11
N ASN A 114 -6.36 -12.77 1.50
CA ASN A 114 -7.74 -13.19 1.29
C ASN A 114 -8.39 -12.28 0.24
N SER A 115 -9.32 -12.83 -0.53
CA SER A 115 -10.11 -12.16 -1.58
C SER A 115 -11.12 -11.11 -1.06
N PHE A 116 -10.90 -10.55 0.12
CA PHE A 116 -11.70 -9.45 0.64
C PHE A 116 -11.29 -8.16 -0.07
N GLN A 117 -12.28 -7.41 -0.56
CA GLN A 117 -12.10 -6.16 -1.28
C GLN A 117 -11.24 -5.19 -0.46
N ASN A 118 -10.17 -4.66 -1.08
CA ASN A 118 -9.23 -3.67 -0.52
C ASN A 118 -9.87 -2.29 -0.21
N ILE A 119 -11.20 -2.22 -0.11
CA ILE A 119 -12.01 -0.99 -0.02
C ILE A 119 -12.03 -0.39 1.39
N PHE A 120 -11.58 -1.09 2.43
CA PHE A 120 -11.72 -0.65 3.83
C PHE A 120 -10.40 -0.32 4.56
N ILE A 121 -9.30 -0.09 3.85
CA ILE A 121 -7.99 0.27 4.45
C ILE A 121 -7.67 1.78 4.30
N THR A 122 -8.60 2.58 3.76
CA THR A 122 -8.49 4.03 3.60
C THR A 122 -9.50 4.79 4.45
#